data_AF-A0A1B8Y6I2-F1
#
_entry.id   AF-A0A1B8Y6I2-F1
#
_cell.length_a   1.000
_cell.length_b   1.000
_cell.length_c   1.000
_cell.angle_alpha   90.00
_cell.angle_beta   90.00
_cell.angle_gamma   90.00
#
_symmetry.space_group_name_H-M   'P 1'
#
loop_
_entity.id
_entity.type
_entity.pdbx_description
1 polymer ?
#
loop_
_entity_poly.entity_id
_entity_poly.type
_entity_poly.pdbx_seq_one_letter_code
_entity_poly.pdbx_strand_id
1 'polypeptide(L)'
;MVSGYFYPRAVQPLLNSGNSRIELGDVTPHNIKQLKRLNQVIFPVSYNDKFYKDVLEVGELAKLAYFNDIAVGAVCCRVDHSQNQKRLYIMTLGCLAPYRRLGIGTKMLNHVLNICEKDGTFDNIY
;
A
#
# COMPACT_ATOMS: atom_id res chain seq x y z
N MET A 1 21.62 -23.83 8.43
CA MET A 1 20.22 -23.79 8.91
C MET A 1 19.70 -22.36 8.76
N VAL A 2 19.24 -21.97 7.57
CA VAL A 2 18.36 -20.80 7.43
C VAL A 2 17.31 -21.22 6.42
N SER A 3 16.10 -21.43 6.93
CA SER A 3 14.95 -21.92 6.17
C SER A 3 14.62 -20.91 5.08
N GLY A 4 14.87 -21.29 3.83
CA GLY A 4 14.15 -20.72 2.71
C GLY A 4 12.68 -21.03 2.93
N TYR A 5 11.86 -19.99 3.05
CA TYR A 5 10.41 -20.14 3.09
C TYR A 5 9.96 -20.72 1.75
N PHE A 6 9.89 -22.04 1.76
CA PHE A 6 9.32 -22.89 0.73
C PHE A 6 7.85 -22.51 0.62
N TYR A 7 7.46 -21.92 -0.51
CA TYR A 7 6.05 -21.70 -0.79
C TYR A 7 5.32 -23.05 -0.81
N PRO A 8 4.18 -23.19 -0.13
CA PRO A 8 3.39 -24.42 -0.25
C PRO A 8 2.99 -24.61 -1.71
N ARG A 9 3.18 -25.82 -2.25
CA ARG A 9 2.83 -26.19 -3.64
C ARG A 9 1.38 -25.84 -4.05
N ALA A 10 0.51 -25.50 -3.10
CA ALA A 10 -0.87 -25.09 -3.33
C ALA A 10 -1.02 -23.67 -3.93
N VAL A 11 -0.02 -22.78 -3.84
CA VAL A 11 -0.15 -21.40 -4.38
C VAL A 11 0.37 -21.24 -5.81
N GLN A 12 1.24 -22.15 -6.27
CA GLN A 12 1.79 -22.14 -7.63
C GLN A 12 0.75 -22.33 -8.75
N PRO A 13 -0.30 -23.17 -8.61
CA PRO A 13 -1.30 -23.37 -9.66
C PRO A 13 -2.20 -22.15 -9.92
N LEU A 14 -2.39 -21.26 -8.94
CA LEU A 14 -3.21 -20.05 -9.10
C LEU A 14 -2.54 -18.96 -9.96
N LEU A 15 -1.24 -19.09 -10.23
CA LEU A 15 -0.48 -18.15 -11.07
C LEU A 15 -0.57 -18.48 -12.56
N ASN A 16 -1.06 -19.66 -12.94
CA ASN A 16 -0.88 -20.21 -14.29
C ASN A 16 -2.15 -20.31 -15.15
N SER A 17 -3.30 -19.77 -14.74
CA SER A 17 -4.51 -19.77 -15.58
C SER A 17 -5.47 -18.66 -15.16
N GLY A 18 -5.39 -17.51 -15.83
CA GLY A 18 -6.29 -16.37 -15.63
C GLY A 18 -5.54 -15.06 -15.40
N ASN A 19 -5.91 -14.02 -16.14
CA ASN A 19 -5.33 -12.69 -16.04
C ASN A 19 -5.50 -12.17 -14.60
N SER A 20 -4.44 -12.22 -13.78
CA SER A 20 -4.53 -11.84 -12.37
C SER A 20 -4.83 -10.34 -12.26
N ARG A 21 -5.94 -9.98 -11.60
CA ARG A 21 -6.38 -8.58 -11.50
C ARG A 21 -5.73 -7.91 -10.30
N ILE A 22 -5.02 -6.81 -10.56
CA ILE A 22 -4.46 -5.94 -9.54
C ILE A 22 -5.21 -4.61 -9.58
N GLU A 23 -5.87 -4.28 -8.48
CA GLU A 23 -6.74 -3.11 -8.35
C GLU A 23 -6.40 -2.32 -7.08
N LEU A 24 -6.73 -1.02 -7.09
CA LEU A 24 -6.60 -0.16 -5.92
C LEU A 24 -8.00 0.23 -5.46
N GLY A 25 -8.26 0.14 -4.16
CA GLY A 25 -9.52 0.53 -3.54
C GLY A 25 -9.30 1.52 -2.41
N ASP A 26 -10.36 2.24 -2.07
CA ASP A 26 -10.31 3.27 -1.03
C ASP A 26 -10.14 2.67 0.36
N VAL A 27 -9.42 3.40 1.21
CA VAL A 27 -9.47 3.15 2.65
C VAL A 27 -10.74 3.83 3.19
N THR A 28 -11.57 3.07 3.87
CA THR A 28 -12.84 3.53 4.43
C THR A 28 -12.97 3.11 5.89
N PRO A 29 -13.89 3.72 6.67
CA PRO A 29 -14.15 3.27 8.04
C PRO A 29 -14.53 1.79 8.12
N HIS A 30 -15.11 1.23 7.07
CA HIS A 30 -15.51 -0.17 7.00
C HIS A 30 -14.31 -1.13 6.90
N ASN A 31 -13.28 -0.76 6.15
CA ASN A 31 -12.11 -1.61 5.88
C ASN A 31 -10.83 -1.20 6.65
N ILE A 32 -10.88 -0.15 7.49
CA ILE A 32 -9.70 0.36 8.23
C ILE A 32 -9.01 -0.71 9.11
N LYS A 33 -9.79 -1.66 9.66
CA LYS A 33 -9.24 -2.78 10.44
C LYS A 33 -8.40 -3.73 9.57
N GLN A 34 -8.75 -3.89 8.29
CA GLN A 34 -7.98 -4.67 7.34
C GLN A 34 -6.64 -3.97 7.04
N LEU A 35 -6.65 -2.66 6.83
CA LEU A 35 -5.41 -1.87 6.71
C LEU A 35 -4.52 -2.03 7.96
N LYS A 36 -5.09 -1.91 9.16
CA LYS A 36 -4.35 -2.10 10.42
C LYS A 36 -3.70 -3.48 10.49
N ARG A 37 -4.44 -4.53 10.10
CA ARG A 37 -3.90 -5.90 10.06
C ARG A 37 -2.80 -6.07 9.02
N LEU A 38 -2.95 -5.50 7.82
CA LEU A 38 -1.93 -5.53 6.77
C LEU A 38 -0.64 -4.87 7.26
N ASN A 39 -0.72 -3.64 7.79
CA ASN A 39 0.46 -2.92 8.26
C ASN A 39 1.20 -3.69 9.38
N GLN A 40 0.46 -4.29 10.32
CA GLN A 40 1.05 -5.11 11.40
C GLN A 40 1.82 -6.33 10.89
N VAL A 41 1.42 -6.91 9.76
CA VAL A 41 2.09 -8.08 9.17
C VAL A 41 3.25 -7.66 8.26
N ILE A 42 3.09 -6.53 7.55
CA ILE A 42 4.05 -6.06 6.55
C ILE A 42 5.24 -5.34 7.19
N PHE A 43 5.00 -4.56 8.23
CA PHE A 43 6.00 -3.70 8.85
C PHE A 43 6.38 -4.18 10.26
N PRO A 44 7.65 -4.04 10.66
CA PRO A 44 8.12 -4.45 12.00
C PRO A 44 7.73 -3.47 13.11
N VAL A 45 7.04 -2.37 12.78
CA VAL A 45 6.64 -1.31 13.70
C VAL A 45 5.12 -1.21 13.78
N SER A 46 4.61 -0.86 14.96
CA SER A 46 3.18 -0.64 15.18
C SER A 46 2.84 0.84 15.05
N TYR A 47 1.85 1.14 14.21
CA TYR A 47 1.28 2.47 14.09
C TYR A 47 0.15 2.65 15.12
N ASN A 48 0.06 3.84 15.72
CA ASN A 48 -0.95 4.15 16.72
C ASN A 48 -2.32 4.44 16.09
N ASP A 49 -3.36 4.62 16.92
CA ASP A 49 -4.71 4.88 16.41
C ASP A 49 -4.85 6.25 15.75
N LYS A 50 -4.00 7.23 16.10
CA LYS A 50 -3.98 8.53 15.43
C LYS A 50 -3.62 8.38 13.95
N PHE A 51 -2.60 7.57 13.63
CA PHE A 51 -2.23 7.27 12.24
C PHE A 51 -3.44 6.80 11.42
N TYR A 52 -4.21 5.84 11.93
CA TYR A 52 -5.36 5.30 11.19
C TYR A 52 -6.54 6.26 11.09
N LYS A 53 -6.71 7.16 12.07
CA LYS A 53 -7.68 8.25 11.96
C LYS A 53 -7.26 9.23 10.87
N ASP A 54 -6.00 9.66 10.87
CA ASP A 54 -5.49 10.60 9.89
C ASP A 54 -5.56 10.02 8.47
N VAL A 55 -5.31 8.71 8.29
CA VAL A 55 -5.43 8.00 7.00
C VAL A 55 -6.85 8.03 6.41
N LEU A 56 -7.90 8.11 7.23
CA LEU A 56 -9.27 8.22 6.72
C LEU A 56 -9.57 9.58 6.10
N GLU A 57 -8.77 10.60 6.40
CA GLU A 57 -8.98 11.98 5.97
C GLU A 57 -8.14 12.37 4.73
N VAL A 58 -7.15 11.55 4.33
CA VAL A 58 -6.23 11.90 3.23
C VAL A 58 -6.74 11.52 1.83
N GLY A 59 -7.91 10.89 1.73
CA GLY A 59 -8.54 10.53 0.46
C GLY A 59 -7.64 9.66 -0.43
N GLU A 60 -7.41 10.09 -1.68
CA GLU A 60 -6.66 9.35 -2.70
C GLU A 60 -5.19 9.05 -2.34
N LEU A 61 -4.65 9.71 -1.31
CA LEU A 61 -3.29 9.45 -0.79
C LEU A 61 -3.18 8.16 0.03
N ALA A 62 -4.31 7.49 0.31
CA ALA A 62 -4.34 6.19 0.95
C ALA A 62 -5.18 5.19 0.14
N LYS A 63 -4.58 4.05 -0.23
CA LYS A 63 -5.27 2.99 -0.98
C LYS A 63 -4.90 1.62 -0.43
N LEU A 64 -5.88 0.72 -0.42
CA LEU A 64 -5.65 -0.72 -0.33
C LEU A 64 -5.35 -1.28 -1.73
N ALA A 65 -4.43 -2.23 -1.80
CA ALA A 65 -4.12 -2.95 -3.03
C ALA A 65 -4.70 -4.36 -2.98
N TYR A 66 -5.45 -4.71 -4.02
CA TYR A 66 -6.16 -5.97 -4.15
C TYR A 66 -5.51 -6.84 -5.23
N PHE A 67 -5.39 -8.13 -4.96
CA PHE A 67 -5.00 -9.16 -5.92
C PHE A 67 -6.12 -10.20 -5.98
N ASN A 68 -6.82 -10.29 -7.12
CA ASN A 68 -8.03 -11.10 -7.27
C ASN A 68 -9.03 -10.88 -6.11
N ASP A 69 -9.36 -9.61 -5.87
CA ASP A 69 -10.34 -9.15 -4.87
C ASP A 69 -9.93 -9.37 -3.39
N ILE A 70 -8.72 -9.87 -3.13
CA ILE A 70 -8.15 -10.00 -1.78
C ILE A 70 -7.22 -8.81 -1.50
N ALA A 71 -7.42 -8.08 -0.40
CA ALA A 71 -6.50 -7.01 -0.01
C ALA A 71 -5.18 -7.60 0.49
N VAL A 72 -4.09 -7.26 -0.19
CA VAL A 72 -2.75 -7.84 0.03
C VAL A 72 -1.67 -6.79 0.26
N GLY A 73 -1.99 -5.51 0.13
CA GLY A 73 -1.06 -4.42 0.37
C GLY A 73 -1.78 -3.10 0.59
N ALA A 74 -1.01 -2.07 0.90
CA ALA A 74 -1.51 -0.72 1.07
C ALA A 74 -0.42 0.31 0.82
N VAL A 75 -0.86 1.51 0.48
CA VAL A 75 -0.07 2.73 0.50
C VAL A 75 -0.79 3.79 1.31
N CYS A 76 -0.07 4.51 2.16
CA CYS A 76 -0.61 5.63 2.94
C CYS A 76 0.40 6.77 2.92
N CYS A 77 -0.01 7.91 2.38
CA CYS A 77 0.79 9.12 2.29
C CYS A 77 0.14 10.27 3.07
N ARG A 78 0.94 11.29 3.38
CA ARG A 78 0.45 12.57 3.90
C ARG A 78 1.14 13.72 3.18
N VAL A 79 0.46 14.86 3.09
CA VAL A 79 1.09 16.11 2.69
C VAL A 79 1.83 16.69 3.90
N ASP A 80 3.09 17.03 3.71
CA ASP A 80 3.95 17.64 4.72
C ASP A 80 4.32 19.07 4.26
N HIS A 81 3.99 20.05 5.09
CA HIS A 81 4.32 21.45 4.89
C HIS A 81 5.45 21.82 5.85
N SER A 82 6.67 21.58 5.41
CA SER A 82 7.88 21.76 6.22
C SER A 82 8.93 22.48 5.40
N GLN A 83 9.73 23.33 6.05
CA GLN A 83 10.85 24.04 5.41
C GLN A 83 10.45 24.86 4.16
N ASN A 84 9.24 25.46 4.19
CA ASN A 84 8.68 26.22 3.07
C ASN A 84 8.52 25.40 1.78
N GLN A 85 8.39 24.07 1.91
CA GLN A 85 8.14 23.13 0.82
C GLN A 85 6.86 22.35 1.08
N LYS A 86 6.13 22.02 -0.01
CA LYS A 86 5.03 21.07 -0.01
C LYS A 86 5.59 19.72 -0.47
N ARG A 87 5.72 18.79 0.46
CA ARG A 87 6.28 17.46 0.20
C ARG A 87 5.22 16.39 0.36
N LEU A 88 5.31 15.32 -0.43
CA LEU A 88 4.50 14.14 -0.21
C LEU A 88 5.32 13.09 0.56
N TYR A 89 4.91 12.79 1.79
CA TYR A 89 5.55 11.78 2.61
C TYR A 89 4.83 10.44 2.50
N ILE A 90 5.52 9.41 2.01
CA ILE A 90 5.02 8.04 1.97
C ILE A 90 5.28 7.40 3.35
N MET A 91 4.24 7.36 4.20
CA MET A 91 4.36 6.80 5.55
C MET A 91 4.50 5.28 5.53
N THR A 92 3.72 4.62 4.68
CA THR A 92 3.76 3.16 4.48
C THR A 92 3.50 2.84 3.03
N LEU A 93 4.32 1.97 2.43
CA LEU A 93 4.04 1.35 1.14
C LEU A 93 4.54 -0.09 1.17
N GLY A 94 3.62 -1.05 1.03
CA GLY A 94 4.02 -2.45 1.10
C GLY A 94 2.91 -3.43 0.77
N CYS A 95 3.32 -4.67 0.52
CA CYS A 95 2.43 -5.81 0.33
C CYS A 95 2.95 -7.04 1.08
N LEU A 96 2.04 -7.97 1.36
CA LEU A 96 2.33 -9.25 1.98
C LEU A 96 3.39 -10.01 1.17
N ALA A 97 4.33 -10.66 1.86
CA ALA A 97 5.47 -11.32 1.24
C ALA A 97 5.12 -12.27 0.07
N PRO A 98 4.04 -13.08 0.14
CA PRO A 98 3.66 -13.96 -0.96
C PRO A 98 3.21 -13.27 -2.25
N TYR A 99 2.86 -11.98 -2.19
CA TYR A 99 2.36 -11.21 -3.33
C TYR A 99 3.39 -10.21 -3.87
N ARG A 100 4.63 -10.27 -3.36
CA ARG A 100 5.75 -9.45 -3.85
C ARG A 100 6.15 -9.91 -5.26
N ARG A 101 6.80 -9.01 -6.00
CA ARG A 101 7.27 -9.23 -7.39
C ARG A 101 6.17 -9.48 -8.43
N LEU A 102 4.91 -9.18 -8.08
CA LEU A 102 3.75 -9.23 -9.00
C LEU A 102 3.34 -7.85 -9.55
N GLY A 103 4.13 -6.79 -9.33
CA GLY A 103 3.82 -5.42 -9.81
C GLY A 103 2.89 -4.60 -8.91
N ILE A 104 2.44 -5.14 -7.77
CA ILE A 104 1.55 -4.44 -6.82
C ILE A 104 2.17 -3.15 -6.27
N GLY A 105 3.45 -3.21 -5.85
CA GLY A 105 4.18 -2.05 -5.36
C GLY A 105 4.31 -0.95 -6.42
N THR A 106 4.61 -1.34 -7.66
CA THR A 106 4.67 -0.41 -8.81
C THR A 106 3.32 0.26 -9.04
N LYS A 107 2.22 -0.49 -8.99
CA LYS A 107 0.87 0.08 -9.16
C LYS A 107 0.54 1.12 -8.09
N MET A 108 0.85 0.82 -6.82
CA MET A 108 0.65 1.76 -5.70
C MET A 108 1.51 3.01 -5.83
N LEU A 109 2.80 2.85 -6.17
CA LEU A 109 3.71 3.99 -6.32
C LEU A 109 3.30 4.88 -7.50
N ASN A 110 2.97 4.29 -8.65
CA ASN A 110 2.53 5.04 -9.81
C ASN A 110 1.24 5.82 -9.54
N HIS A 111 0.30 5.26 -8.76
CA HIS A 111 -0.90 5.99 -8.33
C HIS A 111 -0.53 7.26 -7.57
N VAL A 112 0.38 7.16 -6.61
CA VAL A 112 0.87 8.31 -5.82
C VAL A 112 1.60 9.33 -6.70
N LEU A 113 2.48 8.87 -7.59
CA LEU A 113 3.20 9.75 -8.53
C LEU A 113 2.25 10.51 -9.44
N ASN A 114 1.22 9.85 -9.96
CA ASN A 114 0.20 10.49 -10.81
C ASN A 114 -0.60 11.56 -10.06
N ILE A 115 -0.81 11.41 -8.75
CA ILE A 115 -1.45 12.47 -7.93
C ILE A 115 -0.53 13.69 -7.86
N CYS A 116 0.76 13.47 -7.56
CA CYS A 116 1.73 14.56 -7.51
C CYS A 116 1.87 15.29 -8.85
N GLU A 117 1.92 14.55 -9.96
CA GLU A 117 2.01 15.10 -11.30
C GLU A 117 0.78 15.95 -11.66
N LYS A 118 -0.42 15.48 -11.32
CA LYS A 118 -1.67 16.23 -11.56
C LYS A 118 -1.82 17.46 -10.67
N ASP A 119 -1.38 17.39 -9.42
CA ASP A 119 -1.40 18.52 -8.49
C ASP A 119 -0.37 19.59 -8.90
N GLY A 120 0.83 19.18 -9.31
CA GLY A 120 1.86 20.06 -9.87
C GLY A 120 2.53 21.00 -8.86
N THR A 121 2.18 20.95 -7.58
CA THR A 121 2.75 21.84 -6.55
C THR A 121 3.63 21.14 -5.51
N PHE A 122 3.88 19.84 -5.67
CA PHE A 122 4.79 19.10 -4.79
C PHE A 122 6.24 19.31 -5.20
N ASP A 123 7.08 19.72 -4.24
CA ASP A 123 8.52 19.93 -4.46
C ASP A 123 9.29 18.60 -4.56
N ASN A 124 8.86 17.59 -3.79
CA ASN A 124 9.46 16.25 -3.77
C ASN A 124 8.56 15.23 -3.04
N ILE A 125 8.96 13.96 -3.16
CA ILE A 125 8.35 12.79 -2.50
C ILE A 125 9.46 12.07 -1.73
N TYR A 126 9.18 11.63 -0.50
CA TYR A 126 10.14 10.93 0.35
C TYR A 126 9.50 9.87 1.25
#